data_AF-A0A484X1T7-F1
#
_entry.id   AF-A0A484X1T7-F1
#
_cell.length_a   1.000
_cell.length_b   1.000
_cell.length_c   1.000
_cell.angle_alpha   90.00
_cell.angle_beta   90.00
_cell.angle_gamma   90.00
#
_symmetry.space_group_name_H-M   'P 1'
#
loop_
_entity.id
_entity.type
_entity.pdbx_description
1 polymer ?
#
loop_
_entity_poly.entity_id
_entity_poly.type
_entity_poly.pdbx_seq_one_letter_code
_entity_poly.pdbx_strand_id
1 'polypeptide(L)' 'MVILPCSIKTLSGIVHSYTDGLLTRAADVVLKERRPLVLCVRETPLHLGHLRLMTQAAENRCGDYASRSGVLSSPTIP' A
#
# COMPACT_ATOMS: atom_id res chain seq x y z
N MET A 1 6.19 8.77 -6.37
CA MET A 1 6.66 7.43 -6.78
C MET A 1 5.45 6.53 -6.92
N VAL A 2 5.42 5.64 -7.91
CA VAL A 2 4.28 4.75 -8.16
C VAL A 2 4.78 3.31 -8.13
N ILE A 3 4.10 2.42 -7.41
CA ILE A 3 4.42 1.00 -7.32
C ILE A 3 3.23 0.20 -7.86
N LEU A 4 3.43 -0.40 -9.04
CA LEU A 4 2.42 -1.10 -9.85
C LEU A 4 3.04 -2.36 -10.47
N PRO A 5 2.57 -3.59 -10.15
CA PRO A 5 1.70 -3.95 -9.03
C PRO A 5 2.46 -3.94 -7.70
N CYS A 6 1.78 -3.61 -6.60
CA CYS A 6 2.30 -3.70 -5.24
C CYS A 6 1.86 -5.02 -4.61
N SER A 7 2.81 -5.88 -4.24
CA SER A 7 2.56 -7.08 -3.45
C SER A 7 2.47 -6.75 -1.95
N ILE A 8 1.75 -7.57 -1.18
CA ILE A 8 1.63 -7.40 0.29
C ILE A 8 3.00 -7.38 0.98
N LYS A 9 3.97 -8.16 0.50
CA LYS A 9 5.35 -8.15 1.03
C LYS A 9 5.96 -6.75 0.94
N THR A 10 5.84 -6.11 -0.21
CA THR A 10 6.35 -4.74 -0.43
C THR A 10 5.59 -3.73 0.41
N LEU A 11 4.26 -3.84 0.47
CA LEU A 11 3.43 -2.96 1.27
C LEU A 11 3.77 -3.04 2.77
N SER A 12 3.90 -4.26 3.30
CA SER A 12 4.33 -4.48 4.69
C SER A 12 5.72 -3.91 4.95
N GLY A 13 6.65 -4.06 3.99
CA GLY A 13 7.98 -3.46 4.09
C GLY A 13 7.95 -1.93 4.13
N ILE A 14 7.05 -1.29 3.38
CA ILE A 14 6.89 0.17 3.40
C ILE A 14 6.25 0.63 4.73
N VAL A 15 5.22 -0.06 5.21
CA VAL A 15 4.51 0.28 6.44
C VAL A 15 5.42 0.17 7.67
N HIS A 16 6.25 -0.86 7.73
CA HIS A 16 7.18 -1.09 8.85
C HIS A 16 8.58 -0.52 8.61
N SER A 17 8.79 0.26 7.55
CA SER A 17 10.12 0.75 7.11
C SER A 17 11.19 -0.35 7.01
N TYR A 18 10.77 -1.57 6.68
CA TYR A 18 11.66 -2.72 6.50
C TYR A 18 12.32 -2.63 5.12
N THR A 19 13.62 -2.39 5.15
CA THR A 19 14.36 -1.91 3.99
C THR A 19 15.34 -2.95 3.47
N ASP A 20 14.78 -4.06 2.98
CA ASP A 20 15.51 -5.16 2.35
C ASP A 20 16.00 -4.87 0.92
N GLY A 21 15.54 -3.77 0.30
CA GLY A 21 15.87 -3.49 -1.08
C GLY A 21 15.72 -2.02 -1.46
N LEU A 22 16.19 -1.70 -2.67
CA LEU A 22 16.15 -0.34 -3.20
C LEU A 22 14.72 0.20 -3.34
N LEU A 23 13.75 -0.67 -3.63
CA LEU A 23 12.37 -0.27 -3.83
C LEU A 23 11.70 0.17 -2.51
N THR A 24 11.87 -0.58 -1.42
CA THR A 24 11.36 -0.19 -0.10
C THR A 24 12.13 1.01 0.47
N ARG A 25 13.43 1.11 0.22
CA ARG A 25 14.25 2.30 0.56
C ARG A 25 13.79 3.55 -0.18
N ALA A 26 13.57 3.47 -1.49
CA ALA A 26 13.10 4.60 -2.28
C ALA A 26 11.70 5.05 -1.83
N ALA A 27 10.84 4.10 -1.48
CA ALA A 27 9.53 4.41 -0.92
C ALA A 27 9.63 5.13 0.44
N ASP A 28 10.50 4.68 1.33
CA ASP A 28 10.77 5.31 2.62
C ASP A 28 11.31 6.75 2.47
N VAL A 29 12.19 6.99 1.49
CA VAL A 29 12.65 8.35 1.13
C VAL A 29 11.48 9.21 0.64
N VAL A 30 10.61 8.67 -0.22
CA VAL A 30 9.45 9.42 -0.73
C VAL A 30 8.49 9.79 0.40
N LEU A 31 8.27 8.89 1.37
CA LEU A 31 7.47 9.17 2.56
C LEU A 31 8.14 10.22 3.45
N LYS A 32 9.45 10.13 3.67
CA LYS A 32 10.23 11.11 4.44
C LYS A 32 10.17 12.51 3.82
N GLU A 33 10.32 12.60 2.50
CA GLU A 33 10.25 13.84 1.73
C GLU A 33 8.81 14.36 1.55
N ARG A 34 7.81 13.70 2.17
CA ARG A 34 6.38 14.00 2.03
C ARG A 34 5.93 14.09 0.57
N ARG A 35 6.58 13.32 -0.31
CA ARG A 35 6.25 13.26 -1.74
C ARG A 35 5.13 12.24 -1.96
N PRO A 36 4.28 12.44 -2.97
CA PRO A 36 3.18 11.53 -3.23
C PRO A 36 3.71 10.14 -3.61
N LEU A 37 3.34 9.12 -2.83
CA LEU A 37 3.58 7.72 -3.14
C LEU A 37 2.26 7.03 -3.47
N VAL A 38 2.16 6.40 -4.63
CA VAL A 38 0.96 5.69 -5.06
C VAL A 38 1.21 4.19 -5.05
N LEU A 39 0.38 3.46 -4.32
CA LEU A 39 0.42 1.99 -4.23
C LEU A 39 -0.78 1.42 -4.97
N CYS A 40 -0.53 0.42 -5.82
CA CYS A 40 -1.60 -0.33 -6.46
C CYS A 40 -1.52 -1.80 -6.05
N VAL A 41 -2.20 -2.13 -4.95
CA VAL A 41 -2.23 -3.47 -4.39
C VAL A 41 -3.07 -4.38 -5.28
N ARG A 42 -2.48 -5.48 -5.74
CA ARG A 42 -3.16 -6.46 -6.60
C ARG A 42 -3.07 -7.86 -6.00
N GLU A 43 -3.90 -8.10 -4.98
CA GLU A 43 -3.98 -9.39 -4.28
C GLU A 43 -5.45 -9.81 -4.09
N THR A 44 -5.75 -11.07 -4.34
CA THR A 44 -7.07 -11.68 -4.20
C THR A 44 -6.89 -13.10 -3.66
N PRO A 45 -7.46 -13.49 -2.50
CA PRO A 45 -8.38 -12.78 -1.60
C PRO A 45 -7.70 -11.90 -0.53
N LEU A 46 -8.36 -10.81 -0.14
CA LEU A 46 -7.87 -9.90 0.91
C LEU A 46 -8.30 -10.40 2.30
N HIS A 47 -7.32 -10.81 3.11
CA HIS A 47 -7.54 -11.09 4.52
C HIS A 47 -7.55 -9.79 5.34
N LEU A 48 -8.22 -9.80 6.50
CA LEU A 48 -8.21 -8.73 7.50
C LEU A 48 -6.80 -8.17 7.82
N GLY A 49 -5.76 -9.01 7.78
CA GLY A 49 -4.38 -8.56 7.98
C GLY A 49 -3.89 -7.62 6.86
N HIS A 50 -4.24 -7.92 5.60
CA HIS A 50 -3.89 -7.08 4.46
C HIS A 50 -4.61 -5.74 4.51
N LEU A 51 -5.89 -5.73 4.91
CA LEU A 51 -6.66 -4.50 5.09
C LEU A 51 -6.04 -3.58 6.14
N ARG A 52 -5.63 -4.11 7.29
CA ARG A 52 -4.94 -3.33 8.34
C ARG A 52 -3.63 -2.71 7.84
N LEU A 53 -2.90 -3.43 6.98
CA LEU A 53 -1.67 -2.90 6.39
C LEU A 53 -1.98 -1.76 5.40
N MET A 54 -3.02 -1.91 4.58
CA MET A 54 -3.46 -0.84 3.67
C MET A 54 -3.92 0.40 4.44
N THR A 55 -4.66 0.22 5.54
CA THR A 55 -5.07 1.33 6.43
C THR A 55 -3.85 2.06 6.98
N GLN A 56 -2.86 1.34 7.51
CA GLN A 56 -1.62 1.94 8.01
C GLN A 56 -0.83 2.64 6.90
N ALA A 57 -0.80 2.10 5.68
CA ALA A 57 -0.18 2.77 4.55
C ALA A 57 -0.88 4.10 4.23
N ALA A 58 -2.21 4.13 4.24
CA ALA A 58 -3.00 5.34 4.05
C ALA A 58 -2.76 6.38 5.16
N GLU A 59 -2.67 5.95 6.42
CA GLU A 59 -2.32 6.80 7.57
C GLU A 59 -0.91 7.40 7.43
N ASN A 60 0.04 6.59 6.93
CA ASN A 60 1.39 7.02 6.60
C ASN A 60 1.45 7.95 5.36
N ARG A 61 0.29 8.39 4.83
CA ARG A 61 0.11 9.21 3.63
C ARG A 61 0.69 8.60 2.36
N CYS A 62 0.82 7.27 2.28
CA CYS A 62 0.84 6.64 0.96
C CYS A 62 -0.52 6.95 0.32
N GLY A 63 -0.50 7.68 -0.78
CA GLY A 63 -1.66 7.97 -1.59
C GLY A 63 -2.22 6.68 -2.19
N ASP A 64 -3.11 6.03 -1.45
CA ASP A 64 -3.79 4.83 -1.88
C ASP A 64 -4.88 5.20 -2.89
N TYR A 65 -4.52 5.28 -4.18
CA TYR A 65 -5.44 5.59 -5.28
C TYR A 65 -6.55 4.54 -5.43
N ALA A 66 -6.38 3.34 -4.85
CA ALA A 66 -7.40 2.29 -4.84
C ALA A 66 -8.66 2.69 -4.06
N SER A 67 -8.55 3.61 -3.09
CA SER A 67 -9.72 4.11 -2.34
C SER A 67 -10.50 5.22 -3.07
N ARG A 68 -9.89 5.90 -4.07
CA ARG A 68 -10.51 7.02 -4.81
C ARG A 68 -11.11 6.61 -6.16
N SER A 69 -10.70 5.48 -6.73
CA SER A 69 -11.41 4.85 -7.85
C SER A 69 -12.44 3.90 -7.26
N GLY A 70 -13.72 4.21 -7.34
CA GLY A 70 -14.84 3.44 -6.78
C GLY A 70 -14.90 1.97 -7.22
N VAL A 71 -14.06 1.13 -6.62
CA VAL A 71 -14.15 -0.34 -6.66
C VAL A 71 -14.17 -0.86 -5.21
N LEU A 72 -15.01 -0.23 -4.38
CA LEU A 72 -15.58 -0.93 -3.23
C LEU A 72 -16.95 -1.48 -3.67
N SER A 73 -16.95 -2.32 -4.70
CA SER A 73 -18.04 -3.29 -4.85
C SER A 73 -17.88 -4.28 -3.70
N SER A 74 -18.51 -3.96 -2.58
CA SER A 74 -19.00 -4.88 -1.55
C SER A 74 -18.43 -6.30 -1.60
N PRO A 75 -17.58 -6.73 -0.65
CA PRO A 75 -17.44 -8.15 -0.38
C PRO A 75 -18.77 -8.61 0.24
N THR A 76 -19.76 -8.87 -0.61
CA THR A 76 -20.90 -9.69 -0.23
C THR A 76 -20.34 -11.11 -0.14
N ILE A 77 -20.10 -11.56 1.08
CA ILE A 77 -19.90 -12.97 1.40
C ILE A 77 -21.09 -13.33 2.30
N PRO A 78 -21.78 -14.45 2.03
CA PRO A 78 -23.17 -14.73 2.45
C PRO A 78 -23.43 -14.75 3.95
#